data_AF-A0A4V2FAU2-F1
#
_entry.id   AF-A0A4V2FAU2-F1
#
_cell.length_a   1.000
_cell.length_b   1.000
_cell.length_c   1.000
_cell.angle_alpha   90.00
_cell.angle_beta   90.00
_cell.angle_gamma   90.00
#
_symmetry.space_group_name_H-M   'P 1'
#
loop_
_entity.id
_entity.type
_entity.pdbx_description
1 polymer ?
#
loop_
_entity_poly.entity_id
_entity_poly.type
_entity_poly.pdbx_seq_one_letter_code
_entity_poly.pdbx_strand_id
1 'polypeptide(L)'
;MTDLPTEAPTHDREDTGPLPVLAIVGRPNVGKSTLVNRIIGRREAVVEDTPGVTRDRVSYDANWAGREFTVVDTGGWDPDAVGMAALVAAQAEVAINAADAVLFVVDAVVGITDADEAVVRVLRKSGKPVVLAANKVDDQRIESEAMNLWSLGIGEPYPVSGMHGRGTGDLLDAVLEALPEAPAERDGELGGPRRVAIVGKPNVGKSSLLNKVAKEDRVVVSDIAGTTVDPVDELITLGGQEWRFIDTAGIRRKVKNVQGHEYYASLRTNAAIERAEVVVVVIDASESLTEQDLRIMNAVEEAGKALVIAYNKWDLMDEERRYYLEREIDRDLVQFRWAPRVNISALTGWHMDRLVPAIEAALEGWQTRVPTGQLNAFLGRLVAAHPHPVRSGKQPKILFGTQATTMPPTFAIFTSGQIEASYQRFIERRLREDFGFVGSPVHVQIRARQKNKKR
;
A
#
# COMPACT_ATOMS: atom_id res chain seq x y z
N MET A 1 -51.16 -16.59 -19.83
CA MET A 1 -49.90 -17.27 -19.45
C MET A 1 -48.84 -16.57 -20.25
N THR A 2 -48.25 -15.56 -19.63
CA THR A 2 -47.61 -14.42 -20.30
C THR A 2 -46.11 -14.66 -20.29
N ASP A 3 -45.51 -14.80 -21.47
CA ASP A 3 -44.06 -14.85 -21.64
C ASP A 3 -43.48 -13.46 -21.38
N LEU A 4 -42.57 -13.38 -20.41
CA LEU A 4 -41.66 -12.25 -20.22
C LEU A 4 -40.24 -12.78 -20.48
N PRO A 5 -39.47 -12.18 -21.41
CA PRO A 5 -38.06 -12.50 -21.55
C PRO A 5 -37.26 -11.84 -20.42
N THR A 6 -36.48 -12.65 -19.71
CA THR A 6 -35.53 -12.19 -18.69
C THR A 6 -34.33 -11.55 -19.37
N GLU A 7 -34.32 -10.21 -19.48
CA GLU A 7 -33.08 -9.47 -19.76
C GLU A 7 -32.17 -9.55 -18.54
N ALA A 8 -30.95 -10.05 -18.73
CA ALA A 8 -29.90 -10.01 -17.73
C ALA A 8 -29.44 -8.55 -17.54
N PRO A 9 -29.16 -8.10 -16.31
CA PRO A 9 -28.70 -6.73 -16.09
C PRO A 9 -27.32 -6.57 -16.72
N THR A 10 -27.23 -5.75 -17.76
CA THR A 10 -25.96 -5.20 -18.24
C THR A 10 -25.44 -4.29 -17.15
N HIS A 11 -24.41 -4.74 -16.42
CA HIS A 11 -23.61 -3.85 -15.59
C HIS A 11 -22.89 -2.88 -16.52
N ASP A 12 -23.50 -1.71 -16.77
CA ASP A 12 -22.79 -0.56 -17.29
C ASP A 12 -21.66 -0.24 -16.32
N ARG A 13 -20.42 -0.52 -16.77
CA ARG A 13 -19.21 -0.09 -16.09
C ARG A 13 -19.14 1.42 -16.23
N GLU A 14 -19.57 2.15 -15.21
CA GLU A 14 -19.20 3.56 -15.09
C GLU A 14 -17.68 3.63 -14.97
N ASP A 15 -17.07 4.14 -16.03
CA ASP A 15 -15.64 4.41 -16.17
C ASP A 15 -15.20 5.34 -15.03
N THR A 16 -14.56 4.80 -14.00
CA THR A 16 -14.03 5.60 -12.89
C THR A 16 -12.80 6.34 -13.39
N GLY A 17 -12.97 7.64 -13.65
CA GLY A 17 -11.91 8.51 -14.13
C GLY A 17 -10.65 8.54 -13.24
N PRO A 18 -9.55 9.12 -13.72
CA PRO A 18 -8.27 9.18 -12.99
C PRO A 18 -8.42 9.86 -11.62
N LEU A 19 -7.62 9.44 -10.64
CA LEU A 19 -7.55 10.08 -9.32
C LEU A 19 -7.23 11.57 -9.47
N PRO A 20 -7.85 12.45 -8.67
CA PRO A 20 -7.52 13.87 -8.71
C PRO A 20 -6.05 14.12 -8.40
N VAL A 21 -5.43 15.01 -9.18
CA VAL A 21 -4.01 15.32 -9.08
C VAL A 21 -3.83 16.70 -8.43
N LEU A 22 -3.08 16.76 -7.33
CA LEU A 22 -2.67 17.98 -6.65
C LEU A 22 -1.20 18.30 -6.96
N ALA A 23 -0.95 19.40 -7.65
CA ALA A 23 0.42 19.92 -7.81
C ALA A 23 0.84 20.75 -6.61
N ILE A 24 2.02 20.48 -6.03
CA ILE A 24 2.61 21.31 -4.97
C ILE A 24 3.67 22.21 -5.58
N VAL A 25 3.38 23.51 -5.62
CA VAL A 25 4.20 24.52 -6.32
C VAL A 25 4.68 25.57 -5.33
N GLY A 26 5.86 26.12 -5.55
CA GLY A 26 6.43 27.19 -4.74
C GLY A 26 7.92 27.33 -5.01
N ARG A 27 8.51 28.48 -4.65
CA ARG A 27 9.96 28.67 -4.79
C ARG A 27 10.77 27.68 -3.93
N PRO A 28 12.08 27.49 -4.17
CA PRO A 28 12.91 26.66 -3.31
C PRO A 28 12.87 27.09 -1.83
N ASN A 29 13.08 26.15 -0.92
CA ASN A 29 13.22 26.37 0.53
C ASN A 29 11.99 26.92 1.29
N VAL A 30 10.81 26.99 0.65
CA VAL A 30 9.52 27.32 1.34
C VAL A 30 8.97 26.16 2.17
N GLY A 31 9.58 24.97 2.10
CA GLY A 31 9.17 23.78 2.85
C GLY A 31 8.14 22.89 2.15
N LYS A 32 8.14 22.86 0.80
CA LYS A 32 7.30 21.97 -0.02
C LYS A 32 7.44 20.50 0.38
N SER A 33 8.66 19.97 0.37
CA SER A 33 8.91 18.55 0.68
C SER A 33 8.57 18.20 2.13
N THR A 34 8.65 19.16 3.06
CA THR A 34 8.19 18.98 4.44
C THR A 34 6.66 18.87 4.51
N LEU A 35 5.93 19.65 3.72
CA LEU A 35 4.47 19.52 3.60
C LEU A 35 4.07 18.25 2.85
N VAL A 36 4.74 17.89 1.75
CA VAL A 36 4.53 16.62 1.02
C VAL A 36 4.62 15.44 1.98
N ASN A 37 5.73 15.32 2.73
CA ASN A 37 5.93 14.25 3.72
C ASN A 37 4.83 14.17 4.78
N ARG A 38 4.23 15.31 5.10
CA ARG A 38 3.12 15.37 6.07
C ARG A 38 1.81 14.93 5.45
N ILE A 39 1.55 15.32 4.20
CA ILE A 39 0.35 14.93 3.44
C ILE A 39 0.33 13.42 3.20
N ILE A 40 1.47 12.82 2.83
CA ILE A 40 1.55 11.39 2.51
C ILE A 40 1.60 10.47 3.76
N GLY A 41 1.74 11.02 4.97
CA GLY A 41 1.74 10.25 6.23
C GLY A 41 2.95 9.31 6.45
N ARG A 42 3.94 9.30 5.54
CA ARG A 42 5.18 8.49 5.58
C ARG A 42 6.40 9.34 5.15
N ARG A 43 7.60 8.99 5.60
CA ARG A 43 8.86 9.68 5.20
C ARG A 43 9.38 9.11 3.87
N GLU A 44 8.72 9.39 2.75
CA GLU A 44 9.16 8.97 1.41
C GLU A 44 9.78 10.09 0.57
N ALA A 45 9.44 11.36 0.82
CA ALA A 45 10.13 12.47 0.17
C ALA A 45 11.47 12.69 0.90
N VAL A 46 12.53 12.09 0.38
CA VAL A 46 13.90 12.25 0.88
C VAL A 46 14.25 13.74 0.93
N VAL A 47 14.44 14.26 2.14
CA VAL A 47 15.12 15.53 2.41
C VAL A 47 16.62 15.22 2.37
N GLU A 48 17.20 15.19 1.16
CA GLU A 48 18.64 15.18 0.97
C GLU A 48 19.04 16.42 0.18
N ASP A 49 19.69 17.36 0.86
CA ASP A 49 20.38 18.52 0.31
C ASP A 49 21.69 18.09 -0.37
N THR A 50 21.64 17.22 -1.38
CA THR A 50 22.83 16.85 -2.18
C THR A 50 22.67 17.32 -3.62
N PRO A 51 23.42 18.35 -4.06
CA PRO A 51 23.38 18.84 -5.45
C PRO A 51 23.92 17.79 -6.41
N GLY A 52 23.19 17.45 -7.50
CA GLY A 52 23.77 16.66 -8.61
C GLY A 52 22.90 15.64 -9.37
N VAL A 53 21.66 15.37 -8.95
CA VAL A 53 20.76 14.40 -9.63
C VAL A 53 19.47 15.04 -10.17
N THR A 54 19.35 15.18 -11.49
CA THR A 54 18.09 15.55 -12.15
C THR A 54 17.02 14.52 -11.79
N ARG A 55 16.08 14.91 -10.92
CA ARG A 55 14.94 14.06 -10.53
C ARG A 55 13.77 14.33 -11.48
N ASP A 56 13.40 13.31 -12.24
CA ASP A 56 12.09 13.22 -12.88
C ASP A 56 10.98 13.34 -11.83
N ARG A 57 9.83 13.86 -12.25
CA ARG A 57 8.67 14.23 -11.41
C ARG A 57 8.27 13.07 -10.50
N VAL A 58 8.27 13.30 -9.19
CA VAL A 58 7.86 12.28 -8.22
C VAL A 58 6.39 12.48 -7.87
N SER A 59 5.59 11.47 -8.14
CA SER A 59 4.17 11.41 -7.78
C SER A 59 4.02 10.52 -6.54
N TYR A 60 3.19 10.95 -5.60
CA TYR A 60 2.94 10.24 -4.36
C TYR A 60 1.44 10.06 -4.14
N ASP A 61 1.04 8.89 -3.68
CA ASP A 61 -0.35 8.66 -3.27
C ASP A 61 -0.61 9.31 -1.91
N ALA A 62 -1.72 10.05 -1.81
CA ALA A 62 -2.16 10.70 -0.59
C ALA A 62 -3.62 10.35 -0.29
N ASN A 63 -3.95 10.29 1.00
CA ASN A 63 -5.30 10.09 1.48
C ASN A 63 -5.57 11.08 2.62
N TRP A 64 -6.66 11.83 2.51
CA TRP A 64 -7.16 12.69 3.59
C TRP A 64 -8.67 12.52 3.71
N ALA A 65 -9.17 12.36 4.94
CA ALA A 65 -10.60 12.19 5.24
C ALA A 65 -11.32 11.10 4.40
N GLY A 66 -10.60 10.07 3.98
CA GLY A 66 -11.14 8.98 3.16
C GLY A 66 -11.28 9.30 1.66
N ARG A 67 -10.62 10.38 1.19
CA ARG A 67 -10.50 10.71 -0.24
C ARG A 67 -9.05 10.53 -0.68
N GLU A 68 -8.86 9.75 -1.74
CA GLU A 68 -7.57 9.53 -2.38
C GLU A 68 -7.29 10.58 -3.46
N PHE A 69 -6.05 11.00 -3.55
CA PHE A 69 -5.56 11.92 -4.59
C PHE A 69 -4.05 11.73 -4.79
N THR A 70 -3.55 12.11 -5.96
CA THR A 70 -2.12 12.05 -6.27
C THR A 70 -1.47 13.38 -6.00
N VAL A 71 -0.38 13.40 -5.24
CA VAL A 71 0.45 14.58 -4.99
C VAL A 71 1.64 14.57 -5.95
N VAL A 72 1.80 15.63 -6.73
CA VAL A 72 2.96 15.83 -7.62
C VAL A 72 3.85 16.91 -7.03
N ASP A 73 5.07 16.54 -6.60
CA ASP A 73 6.08 17.51 -6.15
C ASP A 73 6.89 17.99 -7.36
N THR A 74 6.93 19.30 -7.58
CA THR A 74 7.70 19.89 -8.68
C THR A 74 9.21 19.89 -8.45
N GLY A 75 9.68 19.39 -7.30
CA GLY A 75 11.08 19.36 -6.91
C GLY A 75 11.63 20.76 -6.59
N GLY A 76 12.57 20.84 -5.65
CA GLY A 76 13.43 22.01 -5.49
C GLY A 76 14.78 21.71 -6.14
N TRP A 77 15.22 22.53 -7.09
CA TRP A 77 16.57 22.40 -7.66
C TRP A 77 17.34 23.72 -7.68
N ASP A 78 18.65 23.56 -7.55
CA ASP A 78 19.69 24.55 -7.22
C ASP A 78 19.99 25.50 -8.40
N PRO A 79 19.94 26.84 -8.22
CA PRO A 79 20.17 27.79 -9.29
C PRO A 79 21.59 28.36 -9.31
N ASP A 80 22.36 27.99 -10.35
CA ASP A 80 23.40 28.89 -10.84
C ASP A 80 22.75 30.05 -11.64
N ALA A 81 23.32 31.23 -11.47
CA ALA A 81 22.63 32.52 -11.51
C ALA A 81 22.07 32.97 -12.88
N VAL A 82 21.07 33.87 -12.76
CA VAL A 82 20.35 34.68 -13.78
C VAL A 82 19.08 34.04 -14.35
N GLY A 83 17.91 34.58 -13.96
CA GLY A 83 16.60 34.22 -14.52
C GLY A 83 15.66 33.38 -13.63
N MET A 84 15.89 33.36 -12.30
CA MET A 84 15.20 32.49 -11.34
C MET A 84 13.66 32.52 -11.43
N ALA A 85 13.07 33.71 -11.52
CA ALA A 85 11.61 33.85 -11.54
C ALA A 85 10.96 33.24 -12.81
N ALA A 86 11.62 33.33 -13.96
CA ALA A 86 11.13 32.77 -15.22
C ALA A 86 11.23 31.24 -15.23
N LEU A 87 12.32 30.68 -14.68
CA LEU A 87 12.51 29.22 -14.56
C LEU A 87 11.50 28.61 -13.58
N VAL A 88 11.30 29.24 -12.42
CA VAL A 88 10.28 28.81 -11.45
C VAL A 88 8.88 28.87 -12.05
N ALA A 89 8.57 29.93 -12.81
CA ALA A 89 7.29 30.05 -13.51
C ALA A 89 7.07 28.97 -14.58
N ALA A 90 8.08 28.67 -15.40
CA ALA A 90 7.98 27.62 -16.43
C ALA A 90 7.76 26.23 -15.82
N GLN A 91 8.44 25.94 -14.70
CA GLN A 91 8.25 24.68 -13.98
C GLN A 91 6.86 24.59 -13.33
N ALA A 92 6.40 25.70 -12.73
CA ALA A 92 5.05 25.81 -12.22
C ALA A 92 4.03 25.53 -13.33
N GLU A 93 4.19 26.14 -14.51
CA GLU A 93 3.28 25.97 -15.65
C GLU A 93 3.11 24.50 -16.05
N VAL A 94 4.21 23.77 -16.13
CA VAL A 94 4.22 22.35 -16.47
C VAL A 94 3.48 21.50 -15.43
N ALA A 95 3.68 21.77 -14.14
CA ALA A 95 3.01 21.04 -13.07
C ALA A 95 1.52 21.39 -12.96
N ILE A 96 1.21 22.68 -13.09
CA ILE A 96 -0.15 23.21 -13.11
C ILE A 96 -0.93 22.56 -14.25
N ASN A 97 -0.36 22.43 -15.45
CA ASN A 97 -1.05 21.84 -16.60
C ASN A 97 -1.47 20.37 -16.38
N ALA A 98 -0.69 19.61 -15.60
CA ALA A 98 -0.96 18.19 -15.34
C ALA A 98 -1.82 17.91 -14.10
N ALA A 99 -2.17 18.94 -13.30
CA ALA A 99 -2.91 18.78 -12.05
C ALA A 99 -4.35 19.29 -12.13
N ASP A 100 -5.25 18.79 -11.29
CA ASP A 100 -6.63 19.27 -11.20
C ASP A 100 -6.77 20.48 -10.26
N ALA A 101 -5.96 20.51 -9.20
CA ALA A 101 -5.82 21.67 -8.31
C ALA A 101 -4.35 21.92 -7.95
N VAL A 102 -4.06 23.10 -7.42
CA VAL A 102 -2.70 23.51 -7.06
C VAL A 102 -2.62 23.95 -5.60
N LEU A 103 -1.69 23.35 -4.86
CA LEU A 103 -1.25 23.83 -3.55
C LEU A 103 -0.04 24.74 -3.74
N PHE A 104 -0.24 26.05 -3.62
CA PHE A 104 0.83 27.04 -3.72
C PHE A 104 1.40 27.35 -2.34
N VAL A 105 2.68 27.01 -2.13
CA VAL A 105 3.37 27.10 -0.85
C VAL A 105 4.27 28.33 -0.82
N VAL A 106 4.04 29.22 0.14
CA VAL A 106 4.84 30.42 0.39
C VAL A 106 5.39 30.36 1.82
N ASP A 107 6.57 30.93 2.03
CA ASP A 107 7.17 31.06 3.36
C ASP A 107 6.63 32.31 4.06
N ALA A 108 5.87 32.12 5.14
CA ALA A 108 5.23 33.23 5.87
C ALA A 108 6.25 34.16 6.55
N VAL A 109 7.43 33.67 6.89
CA VAL A 109 8.48 34.46 7.57
C VAL A 109 9.20 35.39 6.60
N VAL A 110 9.41 34.92 5.37
CA VAL A 110 10.07 35.71 4.32
C VAL A 110 9.10 36.67 3.65
N GLY A 111 7.82 36.29 3.54
CA GLY A 111 6.81 37.05 2.81
C GLY A 111 6.92 36.89 1.29
N ILE A 112 6.26 37.80 0.57
CA ILE A 112 6.11 37.76 -0.89
C ILE A 112 7.42 38.15 -1.58
N THR A 113 7.80 37.39 -2.60
CA THR A 113 8.97 37.67 -3.44
C THR A 113 8.60 37.75 -4.92
N ASP A 114 9.46 38.33 -5.76
CA ASP A 114 9.29 38.38 -7.22
C ASP A 114 9.09 37.01 -7.87
N ALA A 115 9.67 35.96 -7.28
CA ALA A 115 9.51 34.58 -7.72
C ALA A 115 8.10 34.06 -7.41
N ASP A 116 7.54 34.43 -6.25
CA ASP A 116 6.16 34.09 -5.87
C ASP A 116 5.18 34.80 -6.81
N GLU A 117 5.40 36.09 -7.10
CA GLU A 117 4.58 36.85 -8.05
C GLU A 117 4.63 36.27 -9.47
N ALA A 118 5.78 35.76 -9.90
CA ALA A 118 5.92 35.09 -11.20
C ALA A 118 5.08 33.82 -11.29
N VAL A 119 5.06 33.00 -10.23
CA VAL A 119 4.20 31.82 -10.14
C VAL A 119 2.73 32.22 -10.11
N VAL A 120 2.36 33.27 -9.37
CA VAL A 120 0.98 33.79 -9.34
C VAL A 120 0.49 34.19 -10.74
N ARG A 121 1.33 34.80 -11.56
CA ARG A 121 0.96 35.13 -12.96
C ARG A 121 0.64 33.89 -13.79
N VAL A 122 1.34 32.78 -13.56
CA VAL A 122 1.07 31.50 -14.23
C VAL A 122 -0.21 30.85 -13.70
N LEU A 123 -0.38 30.82 -12.38
CA LEU A 123 -1.58 30.28 -11.72
C LEU A 123 -2.86 31.00 -12.17
N ARG A 124 -2.82 32.33 -12.30
CA ARG A 124 -3.98 33.11 -12.80
C ARG A 124 -4.34 32.80 -14.24
N LYS A 125 -3.35 32.48 -15.08
CA LYS A 125 -3.58 32.14 -16.49
C LYS A 125 -4.14 30.72 -16.67
N SER A 126 -3.81 29.80 -15.77
CA SER A 126 -4.27 28.41 -15.88
C SER A 126 -5.75 28.23 -15.55
N GLY A 127 -6.32 29.11 -14.73
CA GLY A 127 -7.72 29.05 -14.30
C GLY A 127 -8.05 27.86 -13.38
N LYS A 128 -7.03 27.13 -12.91
CA LYS A 128 -7.23 25.98 -12.00
C LYS A 128 -7.48 26.45 -10.56
N PRO A 129 -8.24 25.69 -9.74
CA PRO A 129 -8.38 25.96 -8.32
C PRO A 129 -7.02 26.00 -7.61
N VAL A 130 -6.79 27.03 -6.77
CA VAL A 130 -5.54 27.23 -6.04
C VAL A 130 -5.84 27.33 -4.55
N VAL A 131 -5.09 26.58 -3.74
CA VAL A 131 -5.06 26.72 -2.29
C VAL A 131 -3.70 27.31 -1.89
N LEU A 132 -3.72 28.41 -1.14
CA LEU A 132 -2.51 29.11 -0.69
C LEU A 132 -2.10 28.64 0.70
N ALA A 133 -0.94 27.99 0.81
CA ALA A 133 -0.34 27.59 2.08
C ALA A 133 0.75 28.57 2.52
N ALA A 134 0.52 29.24 3.64
CA ALA A 134 1.50 30.08 4.32
C ALA A 134 2.30 29.21 5.31
N ASN A 135 3.42 28.67 4.86
CA ASN A 135 4.22 27.70 5.62
C ASN A 135 5.20 28.36 6.60
N LYS A 136 5.71 27.57 7.55
CA LYS A 136 6.61 27.97 8.65
C LYS A 136 5.97 28.86 9.73
N VAL A 137 4.65 28.76 9.89
CA VAL A 137 3.91 29.44 10.98
C VAL A 137 4.02 28.63 12.27
N ASP A 138 5.14 28.80 12.98
CA ASP A 138 5.44 28.03 14.19
C ASP A 138 4.85 28.68 15.46
N ASP A 139 4.58 29.98 15.45
CA ASP A 139 4.03 30.76 16.56
C ASP A 139 2.88 31.70 16.14
N GLN A 140 2.22 32.30 17.13
CA GLN A 140 1.05 33.18 16.94
C GLN A 140 1.40 34.56 16.32
N ARG A 141 2.67 34.97 16.37
CA ARG A 141 3.12 36.23 15.79
C ARG A 141 3.24 36.11 14.27
N ILE A 142 3.79 34.98 13.80
CA ILE A 142 3.94 34.67 12.37
C ILE A 142 2.56 34.45 11.71
N GLU A 143 1.55 34.01 12.48
CA GLU A 143 0.16 33.90 12.02
C GLU A 143 -0.42 35.26 11.56
N SER A 144 0.00 36.36 12.21
CA SER A 144 -0.37 37.71 11.77
C SER A 144 0.39 38.14 10.52
N GLU A 145 1.64 37.69 10.33
CA GLU A 145 2.46 37.98 9.14
C GLU A 145 1.92 37.26 7.90
N ALA A 146 1.31 36.07 8.08
CA ALA A 146 0.63 35.34 7.01
C ALA A 146 -0.53 36.14 6.37
N MET A 147 -1.14 37.09 7.09
CA MET A 147 -2.21 37.94 6.56
C MET A 147 -1.73 38.84 5.42
N ASN A 148 -0.45 39.20 5.36
CA ASN A 148 0.12 40.00 4.27
C ASN A 148 0.05 39.27 2.91
N LEU A 149 -0.05 37.93 2.93
CA LEU A 149 -0.11 37.10 1.72
C LEU A 149 -1.45 37.24 0.97
N TRP A 150 -2.48 37.81 1.59
CA TRP A 150 -3.73 38.18 0.89
C TRP A 150 -3.47 39.10 -0.31
N SER A 151 -2.41 39.91 -0.26
CA SER A 151 -2.04 40.81 -1.35
C SER A 151 -1.62 40.09 -2.65
N LEU A 152 -1.31 38.79 -2.59
CA LEU A 152 -1.11 37.95 -3.78
C LEU A 152 -2.40 37.78 -4.61
N GLY A 153 -3.57 37.97 -4.00
CA GLY A 153 -4.87 37.96 -4.68
C GLY A 153 -5.18 36.64 -5.37
N ILE A 154 -4.96 35.53 -4.66
CA ILE A 154 -5.20 34.14 -5.11
C ILE A 154 -6.00 33.33 -4.08
N GLY A 155 -6.68 34.01 -3.15
CA GLY A 155 -7.50 33.39 -2.11
C GLY A 155 -6.96 33.61 -0.69
N GLU A 156 -7.64 33.00 0.27
CA GLU A 156 -7.27 33.03 1.69
C GLU A 156 -5.99 32.22 1.94
N PRO A 157 -4.96 32.79 2.62
CA PRO A 157 -3.77 32.07 3.03
C PRO A 157 -4.05 31.22 4.26
N TYR A 158 -3.81 29.91 4.13
CA TYR A 158 -3.90 28.95 5.24
C TYR A 158 -2.57 28.91 6.01
N PRO A 159 -2.51 29.37 7.27
CA PRO A 159 -1.28 29.37 8.06
C PRO A 159 -0.95 27.95 8.52
N VAL A 160 0.20 27.44 8.10
CA VAL A 160 0.64 26.08 8.39
C VAL A 160 2.08 25.99 8.87
N SER A 161 2.36 24.97 9.67
CA SER A 161 3.73 24.52 9.94
C SER A 161 3.89 23.11 9.42
N GLY A 162 4.58 22.95 8.28
CA GLY A 162 4.94 21.62 7.78
C GLY A 162 5.80 20.83 8.78
N MET A 163 6.63 21.51 9.57
CA MET A 163 7.49 20.85 10.56
C MET A 163 6.71 20.37 11.79
N HIS A 164 5.81 21.20 12.33
CA HIS A 164 5.10 20.91 13.59
C HIS A 164 3.67 20.40 13.42
N GLY A 165 3.09 20.51 12.21
CA GLY A 165 1.74 20.02 11.88
C GLY A 165 0.60 20.95 12.24
N ARG A 166 0.91 22.20 12.52
CA ARG A 166 -0.10 23.22 12.81
C ARG A 166 -0.85 23.57 11.53
N GLY A 167 -2.18 23.70 11.61
CA GLY A 167 -3.04 24.18 10.52
C GLY A 167 -3.16 23.24 9.30
N THR A 168 -2.49 22.08 9.31
CA THR A 168 -2.46 21.21 8.11
C THR A 168 -3.76 20.44 7.89
N GLY A 169 -4.60 20.29 8.92
CA GLY A 169 -5.95 19.70 8.76
C GLY A 169 -6.84 20.63 7.93
N ASP A 170 -7.01 21.86 8.40
CA ASP A 170 -7.80 22.89 7.72
C ASP A 170 -7.31 23.14 6.28
N LEU A 171 -5.98 23.15 6.06
CA LEU A 171 -5.39 23.22 4.73
C LEU A 171 -5.82 22.04 3.83
N LEU A 172 -5.79 20.82 4.36
CA LEU A 172 -6.11 19.62 3.59
C LEU A 172 -7.62 19.52 3.31
N ASP A 173 -8.47 19.99 4.22
CA ASP A 173 -9.91 20.12 3.99
C ASP A 173 -10.17 21.08 2.80
N ALA A 174 -9.52 22.25 2.79
CA ALA A 174 -9.61 23.20 1.68
C ALA A 174 -9.06 22.64 0.35
N VAL A 175 -8.00 21.81 0.41
CA VAL A 175 -7.47 21.09 -0.76
C VAL A 175 -8.51 20.12 -1.32
N LEU A 176 -9.22 19.38 -0.47
CA LEU A 176 -10.26 18.45 -0.92
C LEU A 176 -11.46 19.19 -1.54
N GLU A 177 -11.82 20.36 -1.02
CA GLU A 177 -12.86 21.23 -1.62
C GLU A 177 -12.44 21.76 -3.00
N ALA A 178 -11.15 22.03 -3.20
CA ALA A 178 -10.61 22.55 -4.46
C ALA A 178 -10.41 21.46 -5.53
N LEU A 179 -10.20 20.20 -5.13
CA LEU A 179 -10.08 19.06 -6.03
C LEU A 179 -11.47 18.63 -6.54
N PRO A 180 -11.58 18.20 -7.82
CA PRO A 180 -12.83 17.60 -8.31
C PRO A 180 -13.24 16.44 -7.41
N GLU A 181 -14.55 16.17 -7.30
CA GLU A 181 -15.05 15.05 -6.51
C GLU A 181 -14.34 13.76 -6.93
N ALA A 182 -13.57 13.21 -5.99
CA ALA A 182 -12.97 11.90 -6.16
C ALA A 182 -14.07 10.87 -5.88
N PRO A 183 -14.01 9.67 -6.48
CA PRO A 183 -14.74 8.54 -5.94
C PRO A 183 -14.44 8.45 -4.43
N ALA A 184 -15.48 8.35 -3.60
CA ALA A 184 -15.30 8.03 -2.18
C ALA A 184 -14.49 6.72 -2.08
N GLU A 185 -13.61 6.61 -1.08
CA GLU A 185 -12.82 5.42 -0.74
C GLU A 185 -13.49 4.13 -1.24
N ARG A 186 -13.07 3.65 -2.42
CA ARG A 186 -13.27 2.26 -2.76
C ARG A 186 -12.05 1.57 -2.19
N ASP A 187 -12.23 0.86 -1.07
CA ASP A 187 -11.28 -0.15 -0.61
C ASP A 187 -10.86 -0.95 -1.86
N GLY A 188 -9.63 -0.70 -2.34
CA GLY A 188 -9.12 -0.99 -3.69
C GLY A 188 -10.03 -1.80 -4.61
N GLU A 189 -10.76 -1.12 -5.50
CA GLU A 189 -11.23 -1.82 -6.69
C GLU A 189 -10.02 -2.15 -7.55
N LEU A 190 -9.61 -3.41 -7.46
CA LEU A 190 -8.59 -3.99 -8.30
C LEU A 190 -9.10 -4.01 -9.74
N GLY A 191 -8.76 -2.97 -10.49
CA GLY A 191 -8.92 -2.96 -11.93
C GLY A 191 -8.04 -4.04 -12.57
N GLY A 192 -8.67 -5.05 -13.15
CA GLY A 192 -8.01 -6.09 -13.94
C GLY A 192 -7.69 -7.40 -13.18
N PRO A 193 -7.06 -8.37 -13.86
CA PRO A 193 -6.71 -9.66 -13.28
C PRO A 193 -5.86 -9.56 -12.01
N ARG A 194 -6.23 -10.28 -10.96
CA ARG A 194 -5.53 -10.30 -9.65
C ARG A 194 -4.08 -10.74 -9.82
N ARG A 195 -3.16 -10.12 -9.06
CA ARG A 195 -1.70 -10.35 -9.20
C ARG A 195 -1.22 -11.48 -8.30
N VAL A 196 -0.71 -12.55 -8.90
CA VAL A 196 -0.23 -13.76 -8.23
C VAL A 196 1.27 -13.94 -8.47
N ALA A 197 2.05 -14.20 -7.43
CA ALA A 197 3.44 -14.65 -7.56
C ALA A 197 3.58 -16.11 -7.12
N ILE A 198 4.34 -16.91 -7.88
CA ILE A 198 4.73 -18.27 -7.48
C ILE A 198 6.20 -18.25 -7.06
N VAL A 199 6.45 -18.46 -5.77
CA VAL A 199 7.81 -18.41 -5.19
C VAL A 199 8.15 -19.73 -4.49
N GLY A 200 9.43 -19.93 -4.15
CA GLY A 200 9.92 -21.15 -3.52
C GLY A 200 11.35 -21.48 -3.93
N LYS A 201 11.96 -22.48 -3.30
CA LYS A 201 13.36 -22.89 -3.58
C LYS A 201 13.55 -23.39 -5.02
N PRO A 202 14.79 -23.45 -5.54
CA PRO A 202 15.06 -24.16 -6.79
C PRO A 202 14.48 -25.59 -6.78
N ASN A 203 14.04 -26.10 -7.94
CA ASN A 203 13.61 -27.49 -8.15
C ASN A 203 12.38 -28.01 -7.36
N VAL A 204 11.69 -27.15 -6.60
CA VAL A 204 10.41 -27.49 -5.91
C VAL A 204 9.23 -27.68 -6.87
N GLY A 205 9.41 -27.39 -8.17
CA GLY A 205 8.40 -27.63 -9.21
C GLY A 205 7.55 -26.41 -9.62
N LYS A 206 7.99 -25.17 -9.34
CA LYS A 206 7.32 -23.93 -9.79
C LYS A 206 7.04 -23.89 -11.29
N SER A 207 8.02 -24.26 -12.12
CA SER A 207 7.87 -24.24 -13.58
C SER A 207 6.91 -25.33 -14.07
N SER A 208 6.94 -26.49 -13.44
CA SER A 208 5.96 -27.55 -13.71
C SER A 208 4.56 -27.09 -13.34
N LEU A 209 4.40 -26.40 -12.20
CA LEU A 209 3.14 -25.84 -11.75
C LEU A 209 2.60 -24.81 -12.75
N LEU A 210 3.40 -23.80 -13.11
CA LEU A 210 3.01 -22.78 -14.08
C LEU A 210 2.64 -23.40 -15.43
N ASN A 211 3.44 -24.34 -15.94
CA ASN A 211 3.15 -25.01 -17.21
C ASN A 211 1.89 -25.87 -17.17
N LYS A 212 1.58 -26.48 -16.03
CA LYS A 212 0.40 -27.32 -15.85
C LYS A 212 -0.86 -26.43 -15.84
N VAL A 213 -0.85 -25.39 -15.02
CA VAL A 213 -1.88 -24.34 -14.94
C VAL A 213 -2.13 -23.73 -16.33
N ALA A 214 -1.06 -23.37 -17.05
CA ALA A 214 -1.15 -22.76 -18.38
C ALA A 214 -1.63 -23.71 -19.50
N LYS A 215 -1.69 -25.03 -19.26
CA LYS A 215 -2.10 -26.03 -20.27
C LYS A 215 -3.50 -26.58 -20.05
N GLU A 216 -4.00 -26.59 -18.82
CA GLU A 216 -5.33 -27.11 -18.50
C GLU A 216 -6.45 -26.10 -18.78
N ASP A 217 -6.18 -24.81 -18.63
CA ASP A 217 -7.09 -23.72 -18.97
C ASP A 217 -6.51 -22.92 -20.15
N ARG A 218 -7.34 -22.65 -21.18
CA ARG A 218 -6.91 -22.01 -22.44
C ARG A 218 -6.29 -20.64 -22.16
N VAL A 219 -4.95 -20.56 -22.13
CA VAL A 219 -4.22 -19.29 -22.06
C VAL A 219 -4.47 -18.51 -23.34
N VAL A 220 -5.29 -17.47 -23.24
CA VAL A 220 -5.32 -16.42 -24.25
C VAL A 220 -4.26 -15.41 -23.85
N VAL A 221 -3.12 -15.42 -24.53
CA VAL A 221 -2.17 -14.31 -24.46
C VAL A 221 -2.87 -13.13 -25.14
N SER A 222 -3.38 -12.20 -24.36
CA SER A 222 -4.04 -11.01 -24.86
C SER A 222 -3.08 -9.83 -24.77
N ASP A 223 -2.59 -9.37 -25.92
CA ASP A 223 -1.85 -8.11 -26.05
C ASP A 223 -2.82 -6.92 -26.02
N ILE A 224 -3.47 -6.65 -24.87
CA ILE A 224 -4.33 -5.45 -24.74
C ILE A 224 -3.42 -4.24 -24.54
N ALA A 225 -3.28 -3.46 -25.60
CA ALA A 225 -2.69 -2.13 -25.57
C ALA A 225 -3.47 -1.20 -24.61
N GLY A 226 -2.80 -0.66 -23.59
CA GLY A 226 -3.42 0.30 -22.67
C GLY A 226 -3.07 0.16 -21.19
N THR A 227 -2.21 -0.77 -20.80
CA THR A 227 -1.62 -0.77 -19.45
C THR A 227 -0.10 -0.57 -19.56
N THR A 228 0.51 0.07 -18.58
CA THR A 228 1.97 0.08 -18.39
C THR A 228 2.41 -1.34 -17.99
N VAL A 229 2.36 -2.25 -18.97
CA VAL A 229 2.71 -3.66 -18.80
C VAL A 229 4.22 -3.75 -18.68
N ASP A 230 4.69 -4.28 -17.55
CA ASP A 230 6.04 -4.81 -17.47
C ASP A 230 6.11 -6.05 -18.39
N PRO A 231 7.06 -6.13 -19.34
CA PRO A 231 7.10 -7.15 -20.41
C PRO A 231 7.39 -8.59 -19.93
N VAL A 232 7.23 -8.87 -18.64
CA VAL A 232 7.65 -10.10 -17.93
C VAL A 232 6.48 -10.81 -17.23
N ASP A 233 5.31 -10.17 -17.13
CA ASP A 233 4.12 -10.74 -16.49
C ASP A 233 3.24 -11.49 -17.51
N GLU A 234 2.58 -12.57 -17.10
CA GLU A 234 1.69 -13.37 -17.94
C GLU A 234 0.24 -13.31 -17.46
N LEU A 235 -0.70 -13.17 -18.38
CA LEU A 235 -2.13 -13.38 -18.12
C LEU A 235 -2.46 -14.86 -18.33
N ILE A 236 -3.00 -15.49 -17.29
CA ILE A 236 -3.37 -16.91 -17.29
C ILE A 236 -4.80 -17.03 -16.78
N THR A 237 -5.67 -17.65 -17.57
CA THR A 237 -6.99 -18.07 -17.09
C THR A 237 -6.80 -19.33 -16.25
N LEU A 238 -7.29 -19.32 -15.01
CA LEU A 238 -7.26 -20.48 -14.11
C LEU A 238 -8.59 -20.56 -13.36
N GLY A 239 -9.26 -21.71 -13.43
CA GLY A 239 -10.58 -21.89 -12.81
C GLY A 239 -11.67 -21.00 -13.41
N GLY A 240 -11.54 -20.63 -14.69
CA GLY A 240 -12.48 -19.75 -15.39
C GLY A 240 -12.30 -18.24 -15.13
N GLN A 241 -11.32 -17.85 -14.29
CA GLN A 241 -10.99 -16.46 -14.00
C GLN A 241 -9.61 -16.09 -14.54
N GLU A 242 -9.41 -14.86 -15.00
CA GLU A 242 -8.09 -14.36 -15.41
C GLU A 242 -7.25 -13.90 -14.21
N TRP A 243 -5.99 -14.32 -14.21
CA TRP A 243 -4.98 -13.98 -13.19
C TRP A 243 -3.73 -13.42 -13.87
N ARG A 244 -3.09 -12.43 -13.26
CA ARG A 244 -1.80 -11.91 -13.69
C ARG A 244 -0.69 -12.54 -12.87
N PHE A 245 0.10 -13.42 -13.48
CA PHE A 245 1.26 -14.02 -12.85
C PHE A 245 2.48 -13.11 -13.00
N ILE A 246 3.08 -12.74 -11.86
CA ILE A 246 4.22 -11.83 -11.79
C ILE A 246 5.54 -12.58 -11.98
N ASP A 247 6.45 -12.02 -12.78
CA ASP A 247 7.82 -12.53 -13.02
C ASP A 247 7.89 -14.01 -13.50
N THR A 248 7.06 -14.38 -14.48
CA THR A 248 7.04 -15.74 -15.04
C THR A 248 8.26 -16.06 -15.90
N ALA A 249 8.94 -15.05 -16.46
CA ALA A 249 10.12 -15.24 -17.29
C ALA A 249 11.28 -15.89 -16.50
N GLY A 250 11.41 -15.61 -15.20
CA GLY A 250 12.36 -16.27 -14.31
C GLY A 250 12.03 -17.75 -14.06
N ILE A 251 10.74 -18.10 -14.09
CA ILE A 251 10.24 -19.46 -13.93
C ILE A 251 10.46 -20.29 -15.22
N ARG A 252 10.27 -19.70 -16.41
CA ARG A 252 10.45 -20.37 -17.71
C ARG A 252 11.92 -20.48 -18.15
N ARG A 253 12.79 -19.49 -17.88
CA ARG A 253 14.21 -19.53 -18.31
C ARG A 253 15.08 -20.57 -17.60
N LYS A 254 14.66 -21.12 -16.46
CA LYS A 254 15.42 -22.15 -15.72
C LYS A 254 15.53 -23.51 -16.42
N VAL A 255 14.93 -23.68 -17.60
CA VAL A 255 15.11 -24.88 -18.44
C VAL A 255 16.51 -24.90 -19.12
N LYS A 256 17.23 -23.78 -19.18
CA LYS A 256 18.61 -23.73 -19.71
C LYS A 256 19.54 -22.91 -18.82
N ASN A 257 20.38 -23.61 -18.08
CA ASN A 257 21.68 -23.19 -17.53
C ASN A 257 21.83 -21.72 -17.08
N VAL A 258 21.71 -21.47 -15.78
CA VAL A 258 22.61 -20.53 -15.08
C VAL A 258 22.84 -21.07 -13.66
N GLN A 259 23.96 -21.77 -13.47
CA GLN A 259 24.59 -21.86 -12.15
C GLN A 259 25.37 -20.56 -11.95
N GLY A 260 25.06 -19.84 -10.88
CA GLY A 260 25.75 -18.61 -10.53
C GLY A 260 24.75 -17.53 -10.10
N HIS A 261 24.92 -17.08 -8.86
CA HIS A 261 24.26 -15.95 -8.19
C HIS A 261 22.90 -16.23 -7.55
N GLU A 262 22.92 -16.93 -6.40
CA GLU A 262 21.79 -16.97 -5.45
C GLU A 262 21.30 -15.57 -5.05
N TYR A 263 22.20 -14.58 -5.01
CA TYR A 263 21.89 -13.17 -4.70
C TYR A 263 20.91 -12.52 -5.70
N TYR A 264 21.05 -12.80 -7.00
CA TYR A 264 20.11 -12.26 -7.99
C TYR A 264 18.77 -13.01 -7.99
N ALA A 265 18.76 -14.27 -7.52
CA ALA A 265 17.53 -15.03 -7.36
C ALA A 265 16.69 -14.54 -6.17
N SER A 266 17.34 -14.12 -5.07
CA SER A 266 16.64 -13.53 -3.91
C SER A 266 16.07 -12.15 -4.21
N LEU A 267 16.81 -11.27 -4.88
CA LEU A 267 16.33 -9.94 -5.27
C LEU A 267 15.09 -10.01 -6.18
N ARG A 268 15.08 -10.93 -7.16
CA ARG A 268 13.91 -11.15 -8.02
C ARG A 268 12.71 -11.70 -7.25
N THR A 269 12.96 -12.61 -6.31
CA THR A 269 11.90 -13.17 -5.45
C THR A 269 11.22 -12.07 -4.63
N ASN A 270 11.99 -11.15 -4.06
CA ASN A 270 11.42 -10.03 -3.29
C ASN A 270 10.62 -9.06 -4.17
N ALA A 271 11.14 -8.69 -5.35
CA ALA A 271 10.42 -7.82 -6.28
C ALA A 271 9.09 -8.45 -6.76
N ALA A 272 9.07 -9.77 -6.98
CA ALA A 272 7.84 -10.49 -7.32
C ALA A 272 6.83 -10.50 -6.15
N ILE A 273 7.30 -10.67 -4.91
CA ILE A 273 6.46 -10.61 -3.71
C ILE A 273 5.85 -9.21 -3.55
N GLU A 274 6.65 -8.15 -3.66
CA GLU A 274 6.19 -6.76 -3.49
C GLU A 274 5.09 -6.36 -4.49
N ARG A 275 5.17 -6.86 -5.73
CA ARG A 275 4.21 -6.59 -6.79
C ARG A 275 2.96 -7.47 -6.76
N ALA A 276 3.01 -8.60 -6.07
CA ALA A 276 1.88 -9.50 -5.95
C ALA A 276 0.86 -8.99 -4.92
N GLU A 277 -0.37 -9.49 -5.02
CA GLU A 277 -1.37 -9.41 -3.94
C GLU A 277 -1.36 -10.70 -3.12
N VAL A 278 -1.24 -11.82 -3.83
CA VAL A 278 -1.17 -13.16 -3.26
C VAL A 278 0.07 -13.89 -3.75
N VAL A 279 0.75 -14.52 -2.82
CA VAL A 279 1.97 -15.28 -3.07
C VAL A 279 1.71 -16.75 -2.75
N VAL A 280 1.90 -17.58 -3.76
CA VAL A 280 1.88 -19.05 -3.63
C VAL A 280 3.31 -19.52 -3.38
N VAL A 281 3.60 -19.90 -2.13
CA VAL A 281 4.89 -20.49 -1.76
C VAL A 281 4.84 -21.98 -2.03
N VAL A 282 5.65 -22.44 -2.97
CA VAL A 282 5.74 -23.86 -3.36
C VAL A 282 6.86 -24.53 -2.57
N ILE A 283 6.49 -25.56 -1.82
CA ILE A 283 7.38 -26.38 -1.00
C ILE A 283 7.40 -27.80 -1.57
N ASP A 284 8.57 -28.42 -1.62
CA ASP A 284 8.69 -29.84 -1.95
C ASP A 284 8.29 -30.68 -0.73
N ALA A 285 7.17 -31.39 -0.79
CA ALA A 285 6.65 -32.18 0.33
C ALA A 285 7.51 -33.43 0.62
N SER A 286 8.22 -33.93 -0.39
CA SER A 286 9.04 -35.15 -0.30
C SER A 286 10.34 -34.94 0.49
N GLU A 287 10.74 -33.68 0.67
CA GLU A 287 11.92 -33.28 1.44
C GLU A 287 11.51 -32.62 2.77
N SER A 288 12.45 -32.51 3.70
CA SER A 288 12.24 -31.75 4.94
C SER A 288 12.19 -30.24 4.69
N LEU A 289 11.40 -29.54 5.50
CA LEU A 289 11.40 -28.07 5.53
C LEU A 289 12.80 -27.53 5.81
N THR A 290 13.19 -26.50 5.06
CA THR A 290 14.51 -25.86 5.20
C THR A 290 14.37 -24.41 5.63
N GLU A 291 15.47 -23.82 6.13
CA GLU A 291 15.51 -22.40 6.48
C GLU A 291 15.13 -21.49 5.30
N GLN A 292 15.45 -21.89 4.07
CA GLN A 292 15.12 -21.09 2.90
C GLN A 292 13.60 -21.02 2.66
N ASP A 293 12.85 -22.08 2.97
CA ASP A 293 11.38 -22.06 2.89
C ASP A 293 10.81 -21.05 3.90
N LEU A 294 11.33 -21.08 5.14
CA LEU A 294 10.95 -20.15 6.21
C LEU A 294 11.28 -18.69 5.84
N ARG A 295 12.47 -18.43 5.29
CA ARG A 295 12.89 -17.08 4.87
C ARG A 295 11.96 -16.52 3.79
N ILE A 296 11.53 -17.34 2.84
CA ILE A 296 10.59 -16.92 1.79
C ILE A 296 9.23 -16.58 2.40
N MET A 297 8.69 -17.44 3.29
CA MET A 297 7.40 -17.17 3.94
C MET A 297 7.43 -15.92 4.83
N ASN A 298 8.52 -15.71 5.59
CA ASN A 298 8.72 -14.48 6.37
C ASN A 298 8.73 -13.24 5.47
N ALA A 299 9.41 -13.29 4.32
CA ALA A 299 9.43 -12.17 3.38
C ALA A 299 8.03 -11.81 2.83
N VAL A 300 7.17 -12.82 2.63
CA VAL A 300 5.77 -12.60 2.20
C VAL A 300 4.96 -11.92 3.31
N GLU A 301 5.11 -12.39 4.56
CA GLU A 301 4.45 -11.79 5.73
C GLU A 301 4.93 -10.35 5.98
N GLU A 302 6.23 -10.10 5.93
CA GLU A 302 6.84 -8.77 6.07
C GLU A 302 6.38 -7.80 4.98
N ALA A 303 6.22 -8.28 3.74
CA ALA A 303 5.66 -7.51 2.63
C ALA A 303 4.14 -7.30 2.75
N GLY A 304 3.49 -7.92 3.75
CA GLY A 304 2.06 -7.77 4.02
C GLY A 304 1.17 -8.38 2.94
N LYS A 305 1.63 -9.43 2.24
CA LYS A 305 0.89 -10.05 1.13
C LYS A 305 0.08 -11.25 1.59
N ALA A 306 -0.97 -11.59 0.84
CA ALA A 306 -1.69 -12.83 1.07
C ALA A 306 -0.78 -14.04 0.78
N LEU A 307 -0.91 -15.11 1.56
CA LEU A 307 -0.03 -16.28 1.48
C LEU A 307 -0.86 -17.56 1.31
N VAL A 308 -0.46 -18.39 0.34
CA VAL A 308 -0.91 -19.77 0.18
C VAL A 308 0.32 -20.68 0.17
N ILE A 309 0.28 -21.78 0.92
CA ILE A 309 1.37 -22.76 0.99
C ILE A 309 0.98 -23.98 0.16
N ALA A 310 1.69 -24.20 -0.95
CA ALA A 310 1.48 -25.32 -1.85
C ALA A 310 2.55 -26.40 -1.64
N TYR A 311 2.16 -27.52 -1.02
CA TYR A 311 2.99 -28.72 -0.86
C TYR A 311 2.96 -29.54 -2.15
N ASN A 312 3.99 -29.37 -2.97
CA ASN A 312 4.12 -30.02 -4.27
C ASN A 312 4.87 -31.36 -4.18
N LYS A 313 4.83 -32.12 -5.29
CA LYS A 313 5.37 -33.49 -5.41
C LYS A 313 4.69 -34.49 -4.48
N TRP A 314 3.39 -34.30 -4.24
CA TRP A 314 2.62 -35.19 -3.38
C TRP A 314 2.55 -36.64 -3.88
N ASP A 315 2.79 -36.86 -5.17
CA ASP A 315 2.94 -38.19 -5.79
C ASP A 315 4.12 -39.00 -5.24
N LEU A 316 5.11 -38.35 -4.62
CA LEU A 316 6.28 -39.00 -4.01
C LEU A 316 6.08 -39.33 -2.51
N MET A 317 4.91 -39.01 -1.94
CA MET A 317 4.67 -39.09 -0.49
C MET A 317 4.18 -40.46 -0.04
N ASP A 318 4.94 -41.13 0.82
CA ASP A 318 4.53 -42.31 1.59
C ASP A 318 3.94 -41.94 2.98
N GLU A 319 3.50 -42.94 3.75
CA GLU A 319 2.91 -42.73 5.08
C GLU A 319 3.92 -42.13 6.08
N GLU A 320 5.18 -42.56 6.00
CA GLU A 320 6.25 -42.12 6.89
C GLU A 320 6.57 -40.64 6.66
N ARG A 321 6.79 -40.22 5.40
CA ARG A 321 7.07 -38.83 5.08
C ARG A 321 5.90 -37.90 5.40
N ARG A 322 4.65 -38.35 5.21
CA ARG A 322 3.46 -37.58 5.62
C ARG A 322 3.44 -37.34 7.12
N TYR A 323 3.75 -38.37 7.92
CA TYR A 323 3.82 -38.24 9.37
C TYR A 323 4.90 -37.23 9.81
N TYR A 324 6.09 -37.28 9.21
CA TYR A 324 7.15 -36.32 9.53
C TYR A 324 6.83 -34.90 9.06
N LEU A 325 6.22 -34.73 7.89
CA LEU A 325 5.82 -33.43 7.38
C LEU A 325 4.83 -32.73 8.32
N GLU A 326 3.80 -33.41 8.81
CA GLU A 326 2.85 -32.80 9.76
C GLU A 326 3.54 -32.34 11.05
N ARG A 327 4.54 -33.09 11.54
CA ARG A 327 5.33 -32.68 12.71
C ARG A 327 6.24 -31.48 12.43
N GLU A 328 6.81 -31.40 11.24
CA GLU A 328 7.59 -30.24 10.79
C GLU A 328 6.69 -29.00 10.68
N ILE A 329 5.48 -29.13 10.13
CA ILE A 329 4.48 -28.04 10.05
C ILE A 329 4.12 -27.55 11.46
N ASP A 330 3.81 -28.47 12.37
CA ASP A 330 3.40 -28.13 13.74
C ASP A 330 4.52 -27.52 14.58
N ARG A 331 5.78 -27.77 14.23
CA ARG A 331 6.94 -27.22 14.95
C ARG A 331 7.42 -25.91 14.32
N ASP A 332 7.57 -25.88 13.01
CA ASP A 332 8.33 -24.85 12.30
C ASP A 332 7.42 -23.81 11.62
N LEU A 333 6.15 -24.13 11.34
CA LEU A 333 5.21 -23.26 10.62
C LEU A 333 4.04 -22.76 11.48
N VAL A 334 4.17 -22.83 12.81
CA VAL A 334 3.11 -22.39 13.75
C VAL A 334 2.64 -20.97 13.48
N GLN A 335 3.55 -20.07 13.13
CA GLN A 335 3.26 -18.67 12.84
C GLN A 335 2.51 -18.46 11.52
N PHE A 336 2.51 -19.44 10.61
CA PHE A 336 1.85 -19.38 9.31
C PHE A 336 0.56 -20.23 9.25
N ARG A 337 0.05 -20.72 10.39
CA ARG A 337 -1.19 -21.52 10.44
C ARG A 337 -2.42 -20.82 9.86
N TRP A 338 -2.37 -19.50 9.72
CA TRP A 338 -3.40 -18.71 9.07
C TRP A 338 -3.40 -18.85 7.54
N ALA A 339 -2.31 -19.31 6.93
CA ALA A 339 -2.19 -19.50 5.49
C ALA A 339 -2.84 -20.82 5.04
N PRO A 340 -3.70 -20.82 4.00
CA PRO A 340 -4.22 -22.04 3.39
C PRO A 340 -3.10 -22.98 2.93
N ARG A 341 -3.26 -24.27 3.24
CA ARG A 341 -2.39 -25.33 2.74
C ARG A 341 -3.07 -26.09 1.61
N VAL A 342 -2.35 -26.31 0.51
CA VAL A 342 -2.82 -27.12 -0.62
C VAL A 342 -1.77 -28.17 -0.95
N ASN A 343 -2.18 -29.43 -0.97
CA ASN A 343 -1.32 -30.54 -1.36
C ASN A 343 -1.57 -30.84 -2.84
N ILE A 344 -0.52 -30.80 -3.66
CA ILE A 344 -0.61 -30.89 -5.12
C ILE A 344 0.49 -31.77 -5.70
N SER A 345 0.27 -32.23 -6.93
CA SER A 345 1.34 -32.76 -7.78
C SER A 345 1.31 -32.06 -9.12
N ALA A 346 2.21 -31.11 -9.31
CA ALA A 346 2.34 -30.39 -10.58
C ALA A 346 2.71 -31.32 -11.75
N LEU A 347 3.33 -32.48 -11.48
CA LEU A 347 3.68 -33.47 -12.49
C LEU A 347 2.43 -34.19 -13.02
N THR A 348 1.58 -34.68 -12.11
CA THR A 348 0.40 -35.47 -12.47
C THR A 348 -0.82 -34.60 -12.77
N GLY A 349 -0.89 -33.40 -12.17
CA GLY A 349 -2.08 -32.55 -12.14
C GLY A 349 -2.99 -32.81 -10.94
N TRP A 350 -2.61 -33.73 -10.03
CA TRP A 350 -3.44 -34.04 -8.87
C TRP A 350 -3.68 -32.81 -7.99
N HIS A 351 -4.95 -32.53 -7.68
CA HIS A 351 -5.44 -31.44 -6.82
C HIS A 351 -5.07 -30.01 -7.25
N MET A 352 -4.72 -29.81 -8.52
CA MET A 352 -4.45 -28.47 -9.04
C MET A 352 -5.68 -27.55 -8.99
N ASP A 353 -6.89 -28.13 -9.08
CA ASP A 353 -8.18 -27.46 -8.94
C ASP A 353 -8.39 -26.79 -7.57
N ARG A 354 -7.69 -27.25 -6.52
CA ARG A 354 -7.78 -26.68 -5.17
C ARG A 354 -6.97 -25.40 -4.99
N LEU A 355 -6.12 -25.04 -5.95
CA LEU A 355 -5.26 -23.87 -5.84
C LEU A 355 -6.07 -22.56 -5.93
N VAL A 356 -7.04 -22.47 -6.85
CA VAL A 356 -7.88 -21.27 -7.03
C VAL A 356 -8.70 -20.96 -5.78
N PRO A 357 -9.48 -21.91 -5.21
CA PRO A 357 -10.23 -21.63 -3.99
C PRO A 357 -9.35 -21.18 -2.82
N ALA A 358 -8.12 -21.72 -2.72
CA ALA A 358 -7.17 -21.30 -1.68
C ALA A 358 -6.65 -19.87 -1.91
N ILE A 359 -6.38 -19.50 -3.16
CA ILE A 359 -5.98 -18.13 -3.53
C ILE A 359 -7.12 -17.15 -3.25
N GLU A 360 -8.34 -17.47 -3.65
CA GLU A 360 -9.52 -16.62 -3.42
C GLU A 360 -9.77 -16.42 -1.93
N ALA A 361 -9.76 -17.50 -1.13
CA ALA A 361 -9.92 -17.40 0.32
C ALA A 361 -8.82 -16.53 0.97
N ALA A 362 -7.58 -16.65 0.49
CA ALA A 362 -6.48 -15.83 0.97
C ALA A 362 -6.66 -14.35 0.63
N LEU A 363 -7.11 -14.05 -0.59
CA LEU A 363 -7.41 -12.70 -1.03
C LEU A 363 -8.59 -12.09 -0.28
N GLU A 364 -9.66 -12.86 -0.04
CA GLU A 364 -10.82 -12.43 0.73
C GLU A 364 -10.41 -12.04 2.16
N GLY A 365 -9.64 -12.91 2.83
CA GLY A 365 -9.07 -12.62 4.15
C GLY A 365 -8.16 -11.38 4.14
N TRP A 366 -7.39 -11.20 3.06
CA TRP A 366 -6.47 -10.08 2.88
C TRP A 366 -7.12 -8.75 2.51
N GLN A 367 -8.40 -8.73 2.11
CA GLN A 367 -9.17 -7.51 1.87
C GLN A 367 -10.20 -7.23 2.96
N THR A 368 -10.27 -8.08 3.99
CA THR A 368 -11.35 -8.02 4.98
C THR A 368 -11.34 -6.69 5.74
N ARG A 369 -12.48 -5.98 5.64
CA ARG A 369 -12.76 -4.73 6.37
C ARG A 369 -13.63 -5.02 7.58
N VAL A 370 -13.12 -4.71 8.77
CA VAL A 370 -13.86 -4.68 10.03
C VAL A 370 -14.27 -3.23 10.33
N PRO A 371 -15.59 -2.93 10.40
CA PRO A 371 -16.09 -1.61 10.79
C PRO A 371 -15.62 -1.20 12.19
N THR A 372 -15.29 0.09 12.35
CA THR A 372 -14.78 0.65 13.61
C THR A 372 -15.70 0.38 14.81
N GLY A 373 -17.02 0.46 14.62
CA GLY A 373 -17.98 0.13 15.68
C GLY A 373 -17.90 -1.33 16.14
N GLN A 374 -17.81 -2.26 15.19
CA GLN A 374 -17.69 -3.70 15.47
C GLN A 374 -16.37 -4.03 16.16
N LEU A 375 -15.26 -3.43 15.70
CA LEU A 375 -13.94 -3.58 16.32
C LEU A 375 -13.91 -3.08 17.77
N ASN A 376 -14.48 -1.91 18.05
CA ASN A 376 -14.50 -1.36 19.40
C ASN A 376 -15.41 -2.17 20.35
N ALA A 377 -16.53 -2.70 19.84
CA ALA A 377 -17.36 -3.63 20.60
C ALA A 377 -16.60 -4.93 20.93
N PHE A 378 -15.84 -5.46 19.96
CA PHE A 378 -14.96 -6.61 20.18
C PHE A 378 -13.89 -6.33 21.25
N LEU A 379 -13.15 -5.22 21.13
CA LEU A 379 -12.11 -4.84 22.10
C LEU A 379 -12.69 -4.65 23.50
N GLY A 380 -13.89 -4.07 23.63
CA GLY A 380 -14.60 -3.93 24.89
C GLY A 380 -14.90 -5.29 25.56
N ARG A 381 -15.46 -6.24 24.81
CA ARG A 381 -15.72 -7.61 25.30
C ARG A 381 -14.42 -8.32 25.68
N LEU A 382 -13.38 -8.16 24.86
CA LEU A 382 -12.08 -8.79 25.06
C LEU A 382 -11.43 -8.35 26.36
N VAL A 383 -11.40 -7.03 26.62
CA VAL A 383 -10.83 -6.46 27.85
C VAL A 383 -11.65 -6.85 29.08
N ALA A 384 -12.98 -6.92 28.96
CA ALA A 384 -13.84 -7.36 30.06
C ALA A 384 -13.59 -8.81 30.46
N ALA A 385 -13.40 -9.71 29.50
CA ALA A 385 -13.12 -11.12 29.74
C ALA A 385 -11.68 -11.38 30.19
N HIS A 386 -10.71 -10.71 29.57
CA HIS A 386 -9.29 -10.88 29.83
C HIS A 386 -8.61 -9.51 29.97
N PRO A 387 -8.64 -8.89 31.16
CA PRO A 387 -8.04 -7.58 31.38
C PRO A 387 -6.52 -7.59 31.16
N HIS A 388 -5.96 -6.51 30.62
CA HIS A 388 -4.51 -6.38 30.46
C HIS A 388 -3.79 -6.41 31.82
N PRO A 389 -2.60 -7.05 31.95
CA PRO A 389 -1.77 -6.99 33.16
C PRO A 389 -1.51 -5.57 33.70
N VAL A 390 -1.45 -5.40 35.02
CA VAL A 390 -1.12 -4.10 35.65
C VAL A 390 0.40 -3.93 35.68
N ARG A 391 0.92 -2.78 35.22
CA ARG A 391 2.35 -2.43 35.34
C ARG A 391 2.53 -1.09 36.05
N SER A 392 3.53 -1.01 36.93
CA SER A 392 3.87 0.22 37.67
C SER A 392 2.66 0.89 38.36
N GLY A 393 1.74 0.07 38.90
CA GLY A 393 0.58 0.51 39.66
C GLY A 393 -0.58 1.09 38.84
N LYS A 394 -0.51 1.12 37.50
CA LYS A 394 -1.63 1.54 36.64
C LYS A 394 -1.84 0.59 35.48
N GLN A 395 -3.08 0.18 35.29
CA GLN A 395 -3.48 -0.63 34.15
C GLN A 395 -3.61 0.29 32.91
N PRO A 396 -2.89 0.01 31.81
CA PRO A 396 -3.12 0.72 30.55
C PRO A 396 -4.52 0.37 30.03
N LYS A 397 -5.28 1.39 29.63
CA LYS A 397 -6.61 1.24 29.06
C LYS A 397 -6.53 1.28 27.54
N ILE A 398 -7.25 0.37 26.88
CA ILE A 398 -7.59 0.52 25.47
C ILE A 398 -8.66 1.61 25.39
N LEU A 399 -8.40 2.66 24.60
CA LEU A 399 -9.29 3.79 24.43
C LEU A 399 -10.25 3.55 23.28
N PHE A 400 -9.68 3.24 22.11
CA PHE A 400 -10.39 2.85 20.91
C PHE A 400 -9.43 2.16 19.94
N GLY A 401 -9.98 1.44 18.97
CA GLY A 401 -9.25 0.89 17.84
C GLY A 401 -9.90 1.25 16.52
N THR A 402 -9.11 1.31 15.47
CA THR A 402 -9.58 1.35 14.08
C THR A 402 -8.73 0.40 13.24
N GLN A 403 -9.28 -0.13 12.16
CA GLN A 403 -8.44 -0.73 11.12
C GLN A 403 -8.05 0.36 10.12
N ALA A 404 -6.75 0.60 10.02
CA ALA A 404 -6.12 1.64 9.23
C ALA A 404 -5.97 1.24 7.75
N THR A 405 -5.73 -0.05 7.47
CA THR A 405 -5.65 -0.58 6.11
C THR A 405 -6.30 -1.96 6.05
N THR A 406 -6.82 -2.32 4.87
CA THR A 406 -7.38 -3.65 4.58
C THR A 406 -6.36 -4.59 3.99
N MET A 407 -5.36 -4.10 3.24
CA MET A 407 -4.44 -4.88 2.41
C MET A 407 -2.96 -4.66 2.81
N PRO A 408 -2.45 -5.30 3.88
CA PRO A 408 -3.12 -6.27 4.74
C PRO A 408 -3.94 -5.62 5.86
N PRO A 409 -4.80 -6.40 6.59
CA PRO A 409 -5.57 -5.93 7.72
C PRO A 409 -4.65 -5.40 8.82
N THR A 410 -4.60 -4.07 8.96
CA THR A 410 -3.75 -3.39 9.95
C THR A 410 -4.62 -2.63 10.94
N PHE A 411 -4.54 -3.01 12.20
CA PHE A 411 -5.32 -2.46 13.31
C PHE A 411 -4.47 -1.51 14.15
N ALA A 412 -4.88 -0.24 14.23
CA ALA A 412 -4.30 0.74 15.12
C ALA A 412 -5.13 0.81 16.41
N ILE A 413 -4.54 0.39 17.53
CA ILE A 413 -5.17 0.38 18.85
C ILE A 413 -4.56 1.49 19.69
N PHE A 414 -5.38 2.46 20.08
CA PHE A 414 -4.97 3.59 20.88
C PHE A 414 -5.13 3.29 22.37
N THR A 415 -4.07 3.52 23.13
CA THR A 415 -4.00 3.12 24.53
C THR A 415 -3.53 4.26 25.42
N SER A 416 -3.94 4.25 26.70
CA SER A 416 -3.49 5.25 27.68
C SER A 416 -2.05 5.06 28.13
N GLY A 417 -1.42 3.95 27.76
CA GLY A 417 -0.06 3.56 28.14
C GLY A 417 0.38 2.33 27.34
N GLN A 418 1.63 1.92 27.52
CA GLN A 418 2.19 0.78 26.79
C GLN A 418 1.44 -0.53 27.12
N ILE A 419 1.19 -1.33 26.09
CA ILE A 419 0.65 -2.69 26.18
C ILE A 419 1.80 -3.68 25.97
N GLU A 420 1.80 -4.80 26.68
CA GLU A 420 2.80 -5.83 26.52
C GLU A 420 2.62 -6.62 25.21
N ALA A 421 3.73 -7.03 24.61
CA ALA A 421 3.72 -7.80 23.37
C ALA A 421 2.97 -9.15 23.50
N SER A 422 2.88 -9.73 24.70
CA SER A 422 2.07 -10.92 24.98
C SER A 422 0.58 -10.63 24.78
N TYR A 423 0.09 -9.50 25.29
CA TYR A 423 -1.30 -9.10 25.17
C TYR A 423 -1.62 -8.59 23.75
N GLN A 424 -0.68 -7.93 23.08
CA GLN A 424 -0.81 -7.59 21.66
C GLN A 424 -1.00 -8.85 20.79
N ARG A 425 -0.17 -9.88 20.97
CA ARG A 425 -0.33 -11.19 20.30
C ARG A 425 -1.66 -11.87 20.66
N PHE A 426 -2.13 -11.71 21.90
CA PHE A 426 -3.45 -12.20 22.30
C PHE A 426 -4.58 -11.48 21.54
N ILE A 427 -4.51 -10.16 21.39
CA ILE A 427 -5.48 -9.40 20.59
C ILE A 427 -5.45 -9.88 19.13
N GLU A 428 -4.27 -10.00 18.54
CA GLU A 428 -4.11 -10.49 17.16
C GLU A 428 -4.74 -11.88 16.96
N ARG A 429 -4.42 -12.84 17.86
CA ARG A 429 -5.03 -14.18 17.83
C ARG A 429 -6.56 -14.11 17.92
N ARG A 430 -7.09 -13.27 18.81
CA ARG A 430 -8.54 -13.11 18.99
C ARG A 430 -9.21 -12.40 17.82
N LEU A 431 -8.51 -11.49 17.14
CA LEU A 431 -8.98 -10.91 15.88
C LEU A 431 -9.14 -12.00 14.83
N ARG A 432 -8.15 -12.89 14.69
CA ARG A 432 -8.23 -14.03 13.75
C ARG A 432 -9.38 -14.98 14.09
N GLU A 433 -9.55 -15.31 15.37
CA GLU A 433 -10.63 -16.19 15.83
C GLU A 433 -12.05 -15.61 15.60
N ASP A 434 -12.24 -14.30 15.80
CA ASP A 434 -13.57 -13.67 15.70
C ASP A 434 -13.91 -13.17 14.29
N PHE A 435 -12.93 -12.72 13.50
CA PHE A 435 -13.14 -12.06 12.20
C PHE A 435 -12.54 -12.81 11.01
N GLY A 436 -11.78 -13.89 11.21
CA GLY A 436 -11.17 -14.66 10.13
C GLY A 436 -9.78 -14.16 9.72
N PHE A 437 -9.63 -13.65 8.49
CA PHE A 437 -8.33 -13.34 7.86
C PHE A 437 -7.54 -14.57 7.38
N VAL A 438 -8.25 -15.59 6.87
CA VAL A 438 -7.62 -16.74 6.21
C VAL A 438 -6.70 -16.25 5.10
N GLY A 439 -5.46 -16.74 5.07
CA GLY A 439 -4.45 -16.39 4.07
C GLY A 439 -3.91 -14.97 4.14
N SER A 440 -4.24 -14.20 5.18
CA SER A 440 -3.68 -12.86 5.38
C SER A 440 -2.83 -12.73 6.64
N PRO A 441 -1.69 -12.01 6.58
CA PRO A 441 -1.08 -11.47 7.78
C PRO A 441 -2.04 -10.46 8.43
N VAL A 442 -1.97 -10.33 9.76
CA VAL A 442 -2.78 -9.39 10.54
C VAL A 442 -1.83 -8.57 11.38
N HIS A 443 -1.81 -7.25 11.15
CA HIS A 443 -0.92 -6.36 11.87
C HIS A 443 -1.68 -5.63 12.97
N VAL A 444 -1.17 -5.69 14.19
CA VAL A 444 -1.71 -4.92 15.32
C VAL A 444 -0.66 -3.91 15.77
N GLN A 445 -0.97 -2.62 15.66
CA GLN A 445 -0.10 -1.52 16.09
C GLN A 445 -0.66 -0.87 17.36
N ILE A 446 0.14 -0.83 18.43
CA ILE A 446 -0.23 -0.12 19.66
C ILE A 446 0.26 1.32 19.60
N ARG A 447 -0.67 2.28 19.68
CA ARG A 447 -0.39 3.72 19.76
C ARG A 447 -0.67 4.22 21.18
N ALA A 448 0.37 4.20 22.02
CA ALA A 448 0.28 4.68 23.39
C ALA A 448 0.36 6.21 23.46
N ARG A 449 -0.56 6.84 24.20
CA ARG A 449 -0.52 8.28 24.45
C ARG A 449 0.73 8.64 25.26
N GLN A 450 1.62 9.47 24.70
CA GLN A 450 2.73 10.03 25.46
C GLN A 450 2.18 11.03 26.48
N LYS A 451 2.62 10.91 27.75
CA LYS A 451 2.38 11.97 28.73
C LYS A 451 3.24 13.17 28.35
N ASN A 452 2.60 14.29 27.98
CA ASN A 452 3.29 15.57 27.95
C ASN A 452 3.91 15.83 29.33
N LYS A 453 5.24 15.85 29.42
CA LYS A 453 5.97 16.44 30.56
C LYS A 453 5.79 17.95 30.51
N LYS A 454 4.61 18.44 30.86
CA LYS A 454 4.38 19.82 31.27
C LYS A 454 3.49 19.78 32.49
N ARG A 455 4.13 19.82 33.66
CA ARG A 455 3.68 20.51 34.86
C ARG A 455 4.83 20.58 35.84
#